data_AF-A0A847J9K4-F1
#
_entry.id   AF-A0A847J9K4-F1
#
_cell.length_a   1.000
_cell.length_b   1.000
_cell.length_c   1.000
_cell.angle_alpha   90.00
_cell.angle_beta   90.00
_cell.angle_gamma   90.00
#
_symmetry.space_group_name_H-M   'P 1'
#
loop_
_entity.id
_entity.type
_entity.pdbx_description
1 polymer ?
#
loop_
_entity_poly.entity_id
_entity_poly.type
_entity_poly.pdbx_seq_one_letter_code
_entity_poly.pdbx_strand_id
1 'polypeptide(L)'
;MRLASAFWVSALLRRADLAGAVAVVRRRGDEVAGAIWVVVDRLDGTIDLHVPAPQSLVDEDASDDRRFETVAARAEPAAVEARIASEVRFDPDLWVVEVEDRAGRSFVEPPPIDPNAPPPARPVWPPRD
;
A
#
# COMPACT_ATOMS: atom_id res chain seq x y z
N MET A 1 16.63 7.46 5.89
CA MET A 1 15.57 8.48 5.87
C MET A 1 14.38 7.90 5.13
N ARG A 2 13.25 7.67 5.81
CA ARG A 2 12.04 7.04 5.26
C ARG A 2 11.28 7.97 4.31
N LEU A 3 10.71 7.42 3.23
CA LEU A 3 9.84 8.18 2.32
C LEU A 3 8.60 8.72 3.06
N ALA A 4 8.20 9.96 2.73
CA ALA A 4 6.98 10.58 3.23
C ALA A 4 5.76 9.72 2.88
N SER A 5 4.82 9.60 3.83
CA SER A 5 3.67 8.70 3.70
C SER A 5 2.82 9.00 2.46
N ALA A 6 2.52 10.27 2.18
CA ALA A 6 1.73 10.67 1.01
C ALA A 6 2.43 10.32 -0.32
N PHE A 7 3.75 10.44 -0.38
CA PHE A 7 4.52 10.07 -1.57
C PHE A 7 4.51 8.55 -1.76
N TRP A 8 4.71 7.79 -0.68
CA TRP A 8 4.66 6.33 -0.72
C TRP A 8 3.28 5.82 -1.17
N VAL A 9 2.19 6.41 -0.64
CA VAL A 9 0.81 6.09 -1.06
C VAL A 9 0.61 6.42 -2.54
N SER A 10 1.07 7.57 -3.02
CA SER A 10 0.96 7.93 -4.45
C SER A 10 1.68 6.91 -5.35
N ALA A 11 2.85 6.43 -4.93
CA ALA A 11 3.58 5.39 -5.64
C ALA A 11 2.85 4.03 -5.61
N LEU A 12 2.21 3.67 -4.49
CA LEU A 12 1.36 2.48 -4.40
C LEU A 12 0.20 2.53 -5.41
N LEU A 13 -0.56 3.64 -5.42
CA LEU A 13 -1.68 3.82 -6.34
C LEU A 13 -1.22 3.70 -7.80
N ARG A 14 -0.08 4.30 -8.13
CA ARG A 14 0.49 4.23 -9.47
C ARG A 14 0.92 2.81 -9.85
N ARG A 15 1.48 2.04 -8.92
CA ARG A 15 1.84 0.63 -9.16
C ARG A 15 0.61 -0.24 -9.42
N ALA A 16 -0.44 -0.06 -8.63
CA ALA A 16 -1.70 -0.78 -8.81
C ALA A 16 -2.34 -0.46 -10.17
N ASP A 17 -2.42 0.82 -10.53
CA ASP A 17 -2.94 1.30 -11.82
C ASP A 17 -2.17 0.71 -13.01
N LEU A 18 -0.83 0.75 -12.97
CA LEU A 18 0.02 0.13 -13.99
C LEU A 18 -0.20 -1.38 -14.13
N ALA A 19 -0.60 -2.05 -13.05
CA ALA A 19 -0.87 -3.49 -13.02
C ALA A 19 -2.34 -3.85 -13.31
N GLY A 20 -3.17 -2.86 -13.69
CA GLY A 20 -4.59 -3.02 -14.01
C GLY A 20 -5.49 -3.26 -12.80
N ALA A 21 -5.03 -2.95 -11.59
CA ALA A 21 -5.83 -3.01 -10.37
C ALA A 21 -6.39 -1.62 -10.03
N VAL A 22 -7.54 -1.58 -9.36
CA VAL A 22 -8.09 -0.34 -8.81
C VAL A 22 -7.52 -0.16 -7.41
N ALA A 23 -7.00 1.03 -7.11
CA ALA A 23 -6.58 1.38 -5.77
C ALA A 23 -7.06 2.77 -5.40
N VAL A 24 -7.56 2.94 -4.17
CA VAL A 24 -8.17 4.18 -3.68
C VAL A 24 -7.73 4.50 -2.26
N VAL A 25 -7.62 5.78 -1.95
CA VAL A 25 -7.40 6.23 -0.57
C VAL A 25 -8.76 6.30 0.13
N ARG A 26 -9.03 5.35 1.02
CA ARG A 26 -10.24 5.38 1.88
C ARG A 26 -10.11 6.40 3.00
N ARG A 27 -8.90 6.56 3.52
CA ARG A 27 -8.57 7.51 4.58
C ARG A 27 -7.19 8.10 4.38
N ARG A 28 -7.12 9.43 4.43
CA ARG A 28 -5.88 10.22 4.40
C ARG A 28 -5.38 10.44 5.83
N GLY A 29 -4.10 10.20 6.07
CA GLY A 29 -3.44 10.40 7.36
C GLY A 29 -2.40 11.52 7.32
N ASP A 30 -1.42 11.50 8.23
CA ASP A 30 -0.33 12.48 8.22
C ASP A 30 0.55 12.33 6.97
N GLU A 31 0.88 13.45 6.31
CA GLU A 31 1.54 13.47 5.01
C GLU A 31 2.96 12.89 5.04
N VAL A 32 3.65 12.98 6.18
CA VAL A 32 5.08 12.69 6.30
C VAL A 32 5.30 11.37 7.02
N ALA A 33 4.68 11.19 8.18
CA ALA A 33 4.97 10.14 9.14
C ALA A 33 3.82 9.17 9.40
N GLY A 34 2.61 9.41 8.87
CA GLY A 34 1.44 8.57 9.12
C GLY A 34 1.69 7.08 8.82
N ALA A 35 1.17 6.19 9.67
CA ALA A 35 1.16 4.75 9.38
C ALA A 35 0.29 4.50 8.14
N ILE A 36 0.59 3.43 7.39
CA ILE A 36 -0.14 3.12 6.15
C ILE A 36 -0.62 1.69 6.25
N TRP A 37 -1.93 1.48 6.23
CA TRP A 37 -2.55 0.18 6.12
C TRP A 37 -3.09 0.00 4.70
N VAL A 38 -2.89 -1.19 4.15
CA VAL A 38 -3.35 -1.56 2.81
C VAL A 38 -4.32 -2.72 2.92
N VAL A 39 -5.54 -2.48 2.48
CA VAL A 39 -6.63 -3.45 2.39
C VAL A 39 -6.66 -3.98 0.96
N VAL A 40 -6.73 -5.29 0.78
CA VAL A 40 -6.93 -5.89 -0.54
C VAL A 40 -8.27 -6.61 -0.57
N ASP A 41 -9.25 -6.06 -1.27
CA ASP A 41 -10.47 -6.77 -1.61
C ASP A 41 -10.16 -7.73 -2.77
N ARG A 42 -10.29 -9.03 -2.47
CA ARG A 42 -10.02 -10.10 -3.44
C ARG A 42 -11.17 -10.31 -4.42
N LEU A 43 -12.27 -9.57 -4.26
CA LEU A 43 -13.50 -9.66 -5.05
C LEU A 43 -14.13 -11.07 -5.04
N ASP A 44 -13.85 -11.84 -3.98
CA ASP A 44 -14.41 -13.16 -3.69
C ASP A 44 -15.13 -13.21 -2.33
N GLY A 45 -15.39 -12.04 -1.74
CA GLY A 45 -15.98 -11.89 -0.41
C GLY A 45 -14.98 -11.97 0.74
N THR A 46 -13.67 -12.03 0.43
CA THR A 46 -12.60 -12.04 1.43
C THR A 46 -11.62 -10.89 1.24
N ILE A 47 -10.99 -10.48 2.35
CA ILE A 47 -10.09 -9.33 2.40
C ILE A 47 -8.74 -9.74 3.01
N ASP A 48 -7.66 -9.22 2.45
CA ASP A 48 -6.33 -9.24 3.08
C ASP A 48 -6.03 -7.87 3.71
N LEU A 49 -5.38 -7.86 4.87
CA LEU A 49 -4.93 -6.63 5.54
C LEU A 49 -3.41 -6.67 5.72
N HIS A 50 -2.75 -5.67 5.15
CA HIS A 50 -1.32 -5.44 5.29
C HIS A 50 -1.04 -4.20 6.13
N VAL A 51 -0.14 -4.32 7.09
CA VAL A 51 0.26 -3.23 7.99
C VAL A 51 1.78 -3.12 8.03
N PRO A 52 2.35 -1.96 8.45
CA PRO A 52 3.79 -1.82 8.56
C PRO A 52 4.34 -2.84 9.58
N ALA A 53 5.38 -3.57 9.19
CA ALA A 53 6.03 -4.51 10.08
C ALA A 53 6.68 -3.77 11.27
N PRO A 54 6.66 -4.34 12.49
CA PRO A 54 7.36 -3.79 13.65
C PRO A 54 8.84 -3.53 13.37
N GLN A 55 9.37 -2.39 13.84
CA GLN A 55 10.78 -2.04 13.68
C GLN A 55 11.75 -3.03 14.35
N SER A 56 11.28 -3.84 15.30
CA SER A 56 12.09 -4.90 15.92
C SER A 56 12.33 -6.13 15.03
N LEU A 57 11.64 -6.22 13.89
CA LEU A 57 11.73 -7.33 12.93
C LEU A 57 12.47 -6.94 11.64
N VAL A 58 13.00 -5.71 11.56
CA VAL A 58 13.80 -5.22 10.44
C VAL A 58 15.27 -5.15 10.86
N ASP A 59 16.13 -5.90 10.17
CA ASP A 59 17.59 -5.84 10.32
C ASP A 59 18.10 -4.41 10.12
N GLU A 60 19.09 -4.00 10.94
CA GLU A 60 19.70 -2.66 10.90
C GLU A 60 20.37 -2.34 9.55
N ASP A 61 20.71 -3.35 8.75
CA ASP A 61 21.32 -3.23 7.41
C ASP A 61 20.30 -3.16 6.26
N ALA A 62 19.00 -3.30 6.53
CA ALA A 62 17.98 -3.10 5.54
C ALA A 62 17.81 -1.59 5.30
N SER A 63 17.91 -1.16 4.04
CA SER A 63 17.40 0.14 3.56
C SER A 63 16.13 0.51 4.34
N ASP A 64 16.03 1.78 4.78
CA ASP A 64 14.98 2.40 5.60
C ASP A 64 13.58 2.41 4.92
N ASP A 65 13.20 1.25 4.40
CA ASP A 65 12.07 0.97 3.55
C ASP A 65 10.94 0.39 4.39
N ARG A 66 9.73 0.87 4.09
CA ARG A 66 8.51 0.41 4.73
C ARG A 66 8.28 -1.07 4.37
N ARG A 67 8.64 -1.98 5.27
CA ARG A 67 8.20 -3.38 5.17
C ARG A 67 6.79 -3.53 5.67
N PHE A 68 6.04 -4.44 5.06
CA PHE A 68 4.67 -4.74 5.42
C PHE A 68 4.55 -6.22 5.79
N GLU A 69 3.69 -6.52 6.73
CA GLU A 69 3.27 -7.87 7.05
C GLU A 69 1.76 -8.03 6.79
N THR A 70 1.35 -9.25 6.47
CA THR A 70 -0.06 -9.60 6.32
C THR A 70 -0.60 -10.05 7.67
N VAL A 71 -1.44 -9.24 8.30
CA VAL A 71 -2.01 -9.53 9.64
C VAL A 71 -3.39 -10.19 9.57
N ALA A 72 -4.04 -10.13 8.41
CA ALA A 72 -5.23 -10.90 8.10
C ALA A 72 -5.16 -11.32 6.64
N ALA A 73 -5.44 -12.61 6.37
CA ALA A 73 -5.45 -13.15 5.02
C ALA A 73 -6.78 -13.89 4.79
N ARG A 74 -7.45 -13.58 3.68
CA ARG A 74 -8.78 -14.09 3.32
C ARG A 74 -9.78 -13.97 4.48
N ALA A 75 -9.73 -12.86 5.18
CA ALA A 75 -10.58 -12.59 6.33
C ALA A 75 -11.96 -12.08 5.90
N GLU A 76 -12.90 -12.16 6.83
CA GLU A 76 -14.24 -11.60 6.66
C GLU A 76 -14.17 -10.06 6.70
N PRO A 77 -14.87 -9.35 5.79
CA PRO A 77 -14.77 -7.90 5.69
C PRO A 77 -15.08 -7.15 6.99
N ALA A 78 -16.16 -7.49 7.69
CA ALA A 78 -16.56 -6.76 8.89
C ALA A 78 -15.53 -6.88 10.02
N ALA A 79 -14.84 -8.02 10.14
CA ALA A 79 -13.73 -8.18 11.08
C ALA A 79 -12.55 -7.24 10.78
N VAL A 80 -12.19 -7.07 9.50
CA VAL A 80 -11.13 -6.15 9.05
C VAL A 80 -11.55 -4.69 9.28
N GLU A 81 -12.79 -4.33 8.94
CA GLU A 81 -13.33 -3.00 9.18
C GLU A 81 -13.34 -2.61 10.66
N ALA A 82 -13.77 -3.53 11.53
CA ALA A 82 -13.76 -3.30 12.97
C ALA A 82 -12.34 -3.06 13.51
N ARG A 83 -11.35 -3.78 12.96
CA ARG A 83 -9.94 -3.57 13.30
C ARG A 83 -9.45 -2.19 12.85
N ILE A 84 -9.72 -1.81 11.61
CA ILE A 84 -9.37 -0.48 11.08
C ILE A 84 -10.00 0.63 11.91
N ALA A 85 -11.30 0.52 12.22
CA ALA A 85 -12.00 1.50 13.04
C ALA A 85 -11.45 1.60 14.46
N SER A 86 -10.93 0.50 15.02
CA SER A 86 -10.22 0.51 16.29
C SER A 86 -8.87 1.23 16.19
N GLU A 87 -8.10 0.94 15.14
CA GLU A 87 -6.81 1.58 14.93
C GLU A 87 -6.94 3.08 14.68
N VAL A 88 -7.88 3.51 13.83
CA VAL A 88 -8.13 4.94 13.55
C VAL A 88 -8.47 5.74 14.82
N ARG A 89 -9.10 5.10 15.82
CA ARG A 89 -9.37 5.75 17.12
C ARG A 89 -8.10 5.91 17.96
N PHE A 90 -7.12 5.04 17.78
CA PHE A 90 -5.84 5.07 18.47
C PHE A 90 -4.83 5.97 17.75
N ASP A 91 -4.71 5.83 16.43
CA ASP A 91 -3.87 6.61 15.53
C ASP A 91 -4.74 7.36 14.49
N PRO A 92 -5.12 8.63 14.77
CA PRO A 92 -5.88 9.44 13.83
C PRO A 92 -5.07 9.87 12.59
N ASP A 93 -3.75 9.66 12.58
CA ASP A 93 -2.86 9.96 11.46
C ASP A 93 -2.66 8.77 10.51
N LEU A 94 -3.42 7.68 10.73
CA LEU A 94 -3.42 6.49 9.88
C LEU A 94 -3.95 6.77 8.47
N TRP A 95 -3.20 6.30 7.48
CA TRP A 95 -3.66 6.11 6.11
C TRP A 95 -4.29 4.73 5.93
N VAL A 96 -5.39 4.69 5.19
CA VAL A 96 -6.01 3.45 4.72
C VAL A 96 -6.15 3.52 3.21
N VAL A 97 -5.45 2.62 2.52
CA VAL A 97 -5.55 2.43 1.07
C VAL A 97 -6.24 1.11 0.82
N GLU A 98 -7.18 1.10 -0.11
CA GLU A 98 -7.86 -0.11 -0.58
C GLU A 98 -7.44 -0.42 -2.00
N VAL A 99 -7.21 -1.70 -2.27
CA VAL A 99 -6.86 -2.26 -3.57
C VAL A 99 -7.90 -3.33 -3.90
N GLU A 100 -8.52 -3.23 -5.07
CA GLU A 100 -9.39 -4.28 -5.59
C GLU A 100 -8.61 -5.12 -6.61
N ASP A 101 -8.34 -6.37 -6.27
CA ASP A 101 -7.54 -7.26 -7.11
C ASP A 101 -7.88 -8.74 -6.88
N ARG A 102 -8.39 -9.43 -7.92
CA ARG A 102 -8.76 -10.86 -7.84
C ARG A 102 -7.60 -11.80 -7.49
N ALA A 103 -6.37 -11.42 -7.82
CA ALA A 103 -5.20 -12.22 -7.49
C ALA A 103 -4.71 -11.95 -6.04
N GLY A 104 -5.26 -10.94 -5.37
CA GLY A 104 -4.87 -10.53 -4.03
C GLY A 104 -3.52 -9.83 -3.99
N ARG A 105 -3.17 -9.09 -5.06
CA ARG A 105 -1.93 -8.32 -5.12
C ARG A 105 -2.08 -7.04 -4.28
N SER A 106 -1.20 -6.85 -3.30
CA SER A 106 -1.23 -5.67 -2.43
C SER A 106 -0.39 -4.49 -2.92
N PHE A 107 0.57 -4.76 -3.82
CA PHE A 107 1.51 -3.79 -4.38
C PHE A 107 2.38 -3.05 -3.35
N VAL A 108 2.42 -3.49 -2.08
CA VAL A 108 3.19 -2.81 -1.03
C VAL A 108 4.69 -2.80 -1.32
N GLU A 109 5.23 -3.92 -1.81
CA GLU A 109 6.61 -4.01 -2.24
C GLU A 109 6.78 -3.47 -3.67
N PRO A 110 7.79 -2.61 -3.92
CA PRO A 110 8.08 -2.20 -5.28
C PRO A 110 8.58 -3.42 -6.06
N PRO A 111 8.28 -3.52 -7.37
CA PRO A 111 8.95 -4.53 -8.17
C PRO A 111 10.47 -4.35 -8.05
N PRO A 112 11.25 -5.43 -8.14
CA PRO A 112 12.71 -5.34 -8.13
C PRO A 112 13.16 -4.30 -9.15
N ILE A 113 13.99 -3.35 -8.72
CA ILE A 113 14.65 -2.43 -9.65
C ILE A 113 15.68 -3.27 -10.39
N ASP A 114 15.40 -3.59 -11.66
CA ASP A 114 16.45 -4.08 -12.56
C ASP A 114 17.35 -2.89 -12.90
N PRO A 115 18.62 -2.88 -12.46
CA PRO A 115 19.54 -1.78 -12.73
C PRO A 115 19.85 -1.62 -14.23
N ASN A 116 19.57 -2.64 -15.05
CA ASN A 116 19.75 -2.62 -16.49
C ASN A 116 18.45 -2.41 -17.27
N ALA A 117 17.31 -2.24 -16.58
CA ALA A 117 16.04 -1.98 -17.28
C ALA A 117 16.15 -0.66 -18.06
N PRO A 118 15.67 -0.63 -19.32
CA PRO A 118 15.59 0.63 -20.06
C PRO A 118 14.69 1.60 -19.27
N PRO A 119 15.02 2.91 -19.24
CA PRO A 119 14.20 3.88 -18.54
C PRO A 119 12.75 3.79 -19.06
N PRO A 120 11.74 3.96 -18.19
CA PRO A 120 10.35 3.93 -18.63
C PRO A 120 10.16 4.95 -19.75
N ALA A 121 9.35 4.59 -20.75
CA ALA A 121 9.04 5.48 -21.85
C ALA A 121 8.55 6.82 -21.27
N ARG A 122 9.20 7.92 -21.66
CA ARG A 122 8.79 9.25 -21.21
C ARG A 122 7.33 9.45 -21.64
N PRO A 123 6.43 9.84 -20.73
CA PRO A 123 5.07 10.16 -21.12
C PRO A 123 5.13 11.23 -22.21
N VAL A 124 4.49 10.96 -23.35
CA VAL A 124 4.38 11.93 -24.44
C VAL A 124 3.34 12.95 -24.01
N TRP A 125 3.81 14.16 -23.75
CA TRP A 125 2.95 15.31 -23.47
C TRP A 125 3.03 16.29 -24.66
N PRO A 126 1.90 16.82 -25.16
CA PRO A 126 0.53 16.55 -24.73
C PRO A 126 0.05 15.14 -25.15
N PRO A 127 -0.97 14.57 -24.47
CA PRO A 127 -1.66 13.38 -24.97
C PRO A 127 -2.15 13.66 -26.39
N ARG A 128 -1.96 12.72 -27.31
CA ARG A 128 -2.53 12.84 -28.67
C ARG A 128 -4.04 12.62 -28.56
N ASP A 129 -4.79 13.52 -29.20
CA ASP A 129 -6.26 13.50 -29.30
C ASP A 129 -6.81 12.21 -29.93
#